data_AF-A0A2X0VT08-F1
#
_entry.id   AF-A0A2X0VT08-F1
#
_cell.length_a   1.000
_cell.length_b   1.000
_cell.length_c   1.000
_cell.angle_alpha   90.00
_cell.angle_beta   90.00
_cell.angle_gamma   90.00
#
_symmetry.space_group_name_H-M   'P 1'
#
loop_
_entity.id
_entity.type
_entity.pdbx_description
1 polymer ?
#
loop_
_entity_poly.entity_id
_entity_poly.type
_entity_poly.pdbx_seq_one_letter_code
_entity_poly.pdbx_strand_id
1 'polypeptide(L)'
;MSYDIDLNTVSLDKKEFALFLICRGDFIFPLATTILSLLDSTPSFNDDIIIATGGDKYFNPHYKNILKEIYPNIVFTEYTDEFISNSLQKTNLVTNRILTLYSRYFAFDFLDVYRQILILDTDILVNNDISQFKELYGCGFAARKTTITLDNRFMSQLRHDILDFKKLYVLNTGVLYIDDTIPIRSQQLLANHQLYSSLKTKEKTKAGMEENIICISLYEYSTHFTDLSYLYHSYPTTADCDSAIIIHTKELAKFWNSAILNFAFPKWNIYFNQWKNIISKEANKGKLSISDIPKINLSNEYFNFPLESWKIISIFSREQRWQKFWKNVNLYCSYIYPIDISNRLKQRSFFIKELNLGLTVTISSPKSFTFIFKNDLDDYDLKRLFMSLQKSFKGVANADTVQFTIQDEKLENIFREINRFISTL
;
A
#
# COMPACT_ATOMS: atom_id res chain seq x y z
N MET A 1 19.80 -30.51 2.12
CA MET A 1 18.53 -30.71 1.41
C MET A 1 18.71 -30.16 0.01
N SER A 2 18.31 -30.93 -1.01
CA SER A 2 18.37 -30.54 -2.41
C SER A 2 17.43 -29.36 -2.65
N TYR A 3 17.97 -28.29 -3.23
CA TYR A 3 17.16 -27.38 -4.00
C TYR A 3 16.43 -28.23 -5.06
N ASP A 4 15.11 -28.09 -5.21
CA ASP A 4 14.40 -28.60 -6.40
C ASP A 4 14.82 -27.84 -7.69
N ILE A 5 15.79 -26.94 -7.55
CA ILE A 5 16.60 -26.37 -8.63
C ILE A 5 18.00 -26.95 -8.47
N ASP A 6 18.43 -27.81 -9.38
CA ASP A 6 19.81 -28.29 -9.38
C ASP A 6 20.76 -27.12 -9.68
N LEU A 7 21.23 -26.44 -8.62
CA LEU A 7 22.21 -25.36 -8.69
C LEU A 7 23.56 -25.83 -9.29
N ASN A 8 23.78 -27.13 -9.46
CA ASN A 8 24.97 -27.68 -10.12
C ASN A 8 24.83 -27.80 -11.64
N THR A 9 23.66 -27.49 -12.19
CA THR A 9 23.49 -27.32 -13.65
C THR A 9 23.51 -25.83 -13.97
N VAL A 10 24.71 -25.27 -14.10
CA VAL A 10 24.89 -23.95 -14.70
C VAL A 10 24.48 -24.05 -16.18
N SER A 11 23.19 -23.84 -16.43
CA SER A 11 22.74 -23.31 -17.71
C SER A 11 23.53 -22.04 -17.95
N LEU A 12 24.28 -21.97 -19.06
CA LEU A 12 25.01 -20.76 -19.45
C LEU A 12 24.08 -19.55 -19.62
N ASP A 13 22.77 -19.79 -19.80
CA ASP A 13 21.75 -18.75 -19.89
C ASP A 13 20.90 -18.72 -18.62
N LYS A 14 20.99 -17.61 -17.87
CA LYS A 14 20.08 -17.30 -16.77
C LYS A 14 18.68 -16.98 -17.30
N LYS A 15 17.64 -17.31 -16.53
CA LYS A 15 16.28 -16.84 -16.82
C LYS A 15 16.20 -15.32 -16.65
N GLU A 16 15.35 -14.65 -17.42
CA GLU A 16 15.36 -13.17 -17.46
C GLU A 16 14.83 -12.51 -16.19
N PHE A 17 13.71 -12.98 -15.64
CA PHE A 17 13.04 -12.33 -14.51
C PHE A 17 12.36 -13.36 -13.60
N ALA A 18 12.23 -13.03 -12.32
CA ALA A 18 11.39 -13.76 -11.38
C ALA A 18 10.74 -12.83 -10.35
N LEU A 19 9.59 -13.26 -9.82
CA LEU A 19 9.02 -12.68 -8.61
C LEU A 19 9.42 -13.50 -7.40
N PHE A 20 9.77 -12.83 -6.31
CA PHE A 20 10.05 -13.48 -5.04
C PHE A 20 9.09 -12.99 -3.96
N LEU A 21 8.20 -13.87 -3.51
CA LEU A 21 7.18 -13.61 -2.50
C LEU A 21 7.49 -14.39 -1.24
N ILE A 22 7.24 -13.79 -0.08
CA ILE A 22 7.50 -14.45 1.21
C ILE A 22 6.19 -14.62 1.94
N CYS A 23 5.83 -15.86 2.24
CA CYS A 23 4.53 -16.17 2.80
C CYS A 23 4.63 -17.14 3.97
N ARG A 24 3.97 -16.76 5.07
CA ARG A 24 3.56 -17.69 6.12
C ARG A 24 2.13 -18.14 5.84
N GLY A 25 1.71 -19.34 6.25
CA GLY A 25 0.40 -19.88 5.88
C GLY A 25 -0.80 -19.04 6.36
N ASP A 26 -0.64 -18.26 7.44
CA ASP A 26 -1.65 -17.28 7.89
C ASP A 26 -1.82 -16.10 6.92
N PHE A 27 -0.85 -15.88 6.04
CA PHE A 27 -0.86 -14.91 4.94
C PHE A 27 -1.10 -15.56 3.57
N ILE A 28 -1.71 -16.77 3.52
CA ILE A 28 -2.03 -17.42 2.25
C ILE A 28 -3.04 -16.62 1.41
N PHE A 29 -4.06 -16.05 2.05
CA PHE A 29 -5.06 -15.28 1.31
C PHE A 29 -4.49 -13.98 0.72
N PRO A 30 -3.67 -13.15 1.41
CA PRO A 30 -3.08 -11.98 0.78
C PRO A 30 -2.06 -12.35 -0.31
N LEU A 31 -1.30 -13.45 -0.14
CA LEU A 31 -0.47 -14.02 -1.21
C LEU A 31 -1.30 -14.36 -2.45
N ALA A 32 -2.39 -15.11 -2.29
CA ALA A 32 -3.27 -15.48 -3.39
C ALA A 32 -3.89 -14.25 -4.07
N THR A 33 -4.31 -13.24 -3.30
CA THR A 33 -4.81 -11.99 -3.89
C THR A 33 -3.74 -11.23 -4.66
N THR A 34 -2.49 -11.26 -4.20
CA THR A 34 -1.36 -10.64 -4.90
C THR A 34 -1.14 -11.33 -6.25
N ILE A 35 -1.10 -12.66 -6.29
CA ILE A 35 -0.94 -13.44 -7.53
C ILE A 35 -2.11 -13.20 -8.49
N LEU A 36 -3.36 -13.22 -8.01
CA LEU A 36 -4.52 -12.94 -8.86
C LEU A 36 -4.49 -11.50 -9.41
N SER A 37 -4.08 -10.52 -8.60
CA SER A 37 -3.94 -9.13 -9.05
C SER A 37 -2.82 -8.95 -10.07
N LEU A 38 -1.74 -9.71 -9.94
CA LEU A 38 -0.65 -9.77 -10.89
C LEU A 38 -1.14 -10.28 -12.25
N LEU A 39 -1.82 -11.43 -12.28
CA LEU A 39 -2.28 -12.06 -13.51
C LEU A 39 -3.32 -11.20 -14.24
N ASP A 40 -4.16 -10.47 -13.50
CA ASP A 40 -5.11 -9.52 -14.08
C ASP A 40 -4.43 -8.26 -14.63
N SER A 41 -3.44 -7.72 -13.91
CA SER A 41 -2.74 -6.48 -14.29
C SER A 41 -1.61 -6.68 -15.30
N THR A 42 -1.08 -7.90 -15.39
CA THR A 42 -0.01 -8.31 -16.31
C THR A 42 -0.39 -9.61 -17.02
N PRO A 43 -1.33 -9.60 -17.98
CA PRO A 43 -1.82 -10.82 -18.62
C PRO A 43 -0.75 -11.62 -19.39
N SER A 44 0.34 -10.96 -19.79
CA SER A 44 1.49 -11.59 -20.45
C SER A 44 2.55 -12.12 -19.49
N PHE A 45 2.30 -12.09 -18.17
CA PHE A 45 3.25 -12.60 -17.18
C PHE A 45 3.46 -14.11 -17.37
N ASN A 46 4.70 -14.49 -17.67
CA ASN A 46 5.12 -15.88 -17.91
C ASN A 46 6.40 -16.26 -17.16
N ASP A 47 6.93 -15.37 -16.33
CA ASP A 47 8.12 -15.58 -15.52
C ASP A 47 7.83 -16.47 -14.30
N ASP A 48 8.88 -16.94 -13.63
CA ASP A 48 8.72 -17.78 -12.43
C ASP A 48 8.27 -16.94 -11.22
N ILE A 49 7.44 -17.54 -10.37
CA ILE A 49 7.10 -16.98 -9.05
C ILE A 49 7.69 -17.89 -7.99
N ILE A 50 8.70 -17.39 -7.29
CA ILE A 50 9.34 -18.07 -6.16
C ILE A 50 8.57 -17.69 -4.89
N ILE A 51 8.06 -18.69 -4.19
CA ILE A 51 7.37 -18.50 -2.90
C ILE A 51 8.21 -19.11 -1.79
N ALA A 52 8.80 -18.23 -0.99
CA ALA A 52 9.52 -18.59 0.22
C ALA A 52 8.56 -18.85 1.38
N THR A 53 8.66 -20.04 1.96
CA THR A 53 7.79 -20.49 3.06
C THR A 53 8.61 -21.13 4.17
N GLY A 54 8.02 -21.31 5.35
CA GLY A 54 8.67 -21.99 6.49
C GLY A 54 8.61 -23.51 6.40
N GLY A 55 8.23 -24.05 5.24
CA GLY A 55 7.93 -25.46 5.03
C GLY A 55 6.52 -25.85 5.49
N ASP A 56 6.22 -27.14 5.37
CA ASP A 56 4.86 -27.69 5.56
C ASP A 56 4.28 -27.48 6.96
N LYS A 57 5.16 -27.29 7.97
CA LYS A 57 4.77 -26.90 9.33
C LYS A 57 3.95 -25.61 9.37
N TYR A 58 4.25 -24.67 8.46
CA TYR A 58 3.61 -23.35 8.43
C TYR A 58 2.78 -23.13 7.17
N PHE A 59 2.84 -24.03 6.18
CA PHE A 59 2.19 -23.85 4.89
C PHE A 59 1.55 -25.17 4.43
N ASN A 60 0.21 -25.26 4.52
CA ASN A 60 -0.52 -26.47 4.15
C ASN A 60 -0.22 -26.88 2.68
N PRO A 61 0.22 -28.13 2.41
CA PRO A 61 0.51 -28.62 1.07
C PRO A 61 -0.64 -28.49 0.07
N HIS A 62 -1.90 -28.55 0.53
CA HIS A 62 -3.05 -28.34 -0.34
C HIS A 62 -3.09 -26.92 -0.92
N TYR A 63 -2.67 -25.91 -0.16
CA TYR A 63 -2.56 -24.55 -0.70
C TYR A 63 -1.47 -24.46 -1.78
N LYS A 64 -0.38 -25.22 -1.68
CA LYS A 64 0.66 -25.26 -2.73
C LYS A 64 0.08 -25.74 -4.05
N ASN A 65 -0.74 -26.80 -4.01
CA ASN A 65 -1.40 -27.34 -5.19
C ASN A 65 -2.38 -26.35 -5.81
N ILE A 66 -3.23 -25.72 -4.98
CA ILE A 66 -4.19 -24.71 -5.44
C ILE A 66 -3.47 -23.52 -6.09
N LEU A 67 -2.38 -23.03 -5.49
CA LEU A 67 -1.60 -21.95 -6.07
C LEU A 67 -0.99 -22.35 -7.42
N LYS A 68 -0.47 -23.58 -7.56
CA LYS A 68 0.03 -24.09 -8.84
C LYS A 68 -1.07 -24.26 -9.90
N GLU A 69 -2.31 -24.53 -9.49
CA GLU A 69 -3.46 -24.52 -10.41
C GLU A 69 -3.79 -23.09 -10.88
N ILE A 70 -3.61 -22.07 -10.02
CA ILE A 70 -3.76 -20.66 -10.40
C ILE A 70 -2.64 -20.22 -11.35
N TYR A 71 -1.39 -20.58 -11.04
CA TYR A 71 -0.23 -20.25 -11.86
C TYR A 71 0.80 -21.39 -11.84
N PRO A 72 0.99 -22.13 -12.96
CA PRO A 72 1.85 -23.31 -13.00
C PRO A 72 3.33 -23.07 -12.71
N ASN A 73 3.86 -21.89 -13.05
CA ASN A 73 5.29 -21.56 -12.90
C ASN A 73 5.65 -21.09 -11.47
N ILE A 74 4.88 -21.52 -10.46
CA ILE A 74 5.22 -21.29 -9.05
C ILE A 74 6.25 -22.31 -8.58
N VAL A 75 7.36 -21.82 -8.06
CA VAL A 75 8.40 -22.59 -7.39
C VAL A 75 8.33 -22.32 -5.89
N PHE A 76 8.19 -23.36 -5.07
CA PHE A 76 8.25 -23.21 -3.62
C PHE A 76 9.67 -23.42 -3.12
N THR A 77 10.15 -22.51 -2.27
CA THR A 77 11.41 -22.68 -1.54
C THR A 77 11.13 -22.69 -0.04
N GLU A 78 11.77 -23.60 0.68
CA GLU A 78 11.50 -23.83 2.09
C GLU A 78 12.68 -23.42 2.95
N TYR A 79 12.43 -22.49 3.87
CA TYR A 79 13.37 -22.04 4.86
C TYR A 79 12.88 -22.46 6.24
N THR A 80 13.09 -23.74 6.57
CA THR A 80 12.69 -24.31 7.85
C THR A 80 13.42 -23.64 9.02
N ASP A 81 12.87 -23.76 10.23
CA ASP A 81 13.52 -23.26 11.45
C ASP A 81 14.96 -23.80 11.59
N GLU A 82 15.18 -25.07 11.21
CA GLU A 82 16.48 -25.72 11.21
C GLU A 82 17.43 -25.10 10.18
N PHE A 83 16.98 -24.90 8.95
CA PHE A 83 17.78 -24.27 7.90
C PHE A 83 18.27 -22.89 8.33
N ILE A 84 17.37 -22.07 8.88
CA ILE A 84 17.73 -20.74 9.36
C ILE A 84 18.69 -20.80 10.55
N SER A 85 18.44 -21.70 11.51
CA SER A 85 19.29 -21.87 12.68
C SER A 85 20.72 -22.26 12.30
N ASN A 86 20.87 -23.17 11.32
CA ASN A 86 22.15 -23.60 10.80
C ASN A 86 22.87 -22.47 10.06
N SER A 87 22.13 -21.64 9.32
CA SER A 87 22.67 -20.50 8.57
C SER A 87 23.20 -19.40 9.49
N LEU A 88 22.69 -19.28 10.73
CA LEU A 88 23.01 -18.18 11.64
C LEU A 88 24.02 -18.52 12.74
N GLN A 89 24.58 -19.73 12.78
CA GLN A 89 25.61 -20.14 13.76
C GLN A 89 25.31 -19.68 15.20
N LYS A 90 24.22 -20.18 15.80
CA LYS A 90 23.85 -19.99 17.23
C LYS A 90 23.52 -18.54 17.65
N THR A 91 22.80 -17.76 16.85
CA THR A 91 22.10 -16.59 17.41
C THR A 91 20.88 -17.05 18.22
N ASN A 92 20.71 -16.60 19.46
CA ASN A 92 19.52 -16.83 20.31
C ASN A 92 18.22 -16.15 19.78
N LEU A 93 18.17 -15.84 18.49
CA LEU A 93 17.04 -15.22 17.84
C LEU A 93 16.07 -16.36 17.51
N VAL A 94 15.09 -16.60 18.39
CA VAL A 94 13.98 -17.54 18.16
C VAL A 94 12.68 -16.74 18.17
N THR A 95 12.24 -16.26 17.01
CA THR A 95 10.92 -15.64 16.86
C THR A 95 10.32 -15.93 15.48
N ASN A 96 9.00 -15.96 15.36
CA ASN A 96 8.28 -16.18 14.10
C ASN A 96 8.52 -15.08 13.02
N ARG A 97 9.26 -14.01 13.34
CA ARG A 97 9.66 -12.94 12.43
C ARG A 97 10.86 -13.30 11.55
N ILE A 98 11.52 -14.41 11.90
CA ILE A 98 12.74 -14.93 11.27
C ILE A 98 12.52 -15.33 9.83
N LEU A 99 11.44 -16.09 9.52
CA LEU A 99 11.19 -16.52 8.15
C LEU A 99 11.08 -15.32 7.19
N THR A 100 10.25 -14.35 7.54
CA THR A 100 10.01 -13.16 6.69
C THR A 100 11.28 -12.33 6.51
N LEU A 101 12.12 -12.25 7.55
CA LEU A 101 13.34 -11.47 7.54
C LEU A 101 14.46 -12.15 6.72
N TYR A 102 14.74 -13.43 6.95
CA TYR A 102 15.87 -14.11 6.32
C TYR A 102 15.60 -14.59 4.90
N SER A 103 14.35 -14.94 4.57
CA SER A 103 14.01 -15.34 3.20
C SER A 103 14.36 -14.26 2.17
N ARG A 104 14.28 -12.98 2.56
CA ARG A 104 14.70 -11.84 1.72
C ARG A 104 16.17 -11.88 1.35
N TYR A 105 17.04 -12.34 2.25
CA TYR A 105 18.48 -12.42 1.99
C TYR A 105 18.78 -13.51 0.97
N PHE A 106 18.10 -14.65 1.08
CA PHE A 106 18.28 -15.77 0.15
C PHE A 106 17.74 -15.48 -1.25
N ALA A 107 16.88 -14.48 -1.42
CA ALA A 107 16.48 -14.00 -2.75
C ALA A 107 17.69 -13.56 -3.59
N PHE A 108 18.79 -13.11 -2.98
CA PHE A 108 19.99 -12.68 -3.70
C PHE A 108 20.76 -13.86 -4.33
N ASP A 109 20.64 -15.07 -3.79
CA ASP A 109 21.31 -16.24 -4.35
C ASP A 109 20.62 -16.74 -5.62
N PHE A 110 19.33 -16.41 -5.79
CA PHE A 110 18.61 -16.69 -7.02
C PHE A 110 19.13 -15.86 -8.20
N LEU A 111 19.99 -14.85 -7.99
CA LEU A 111 20.66 -14.13 -9.08
C LEU A 111 21.66 -14.99 -9.86
N ASP A 112 21.99 -16.19 -9.36
CA ASP A 112 22.76 -17.17 -10.12
C ASP A 112 21.90 -17.91 -11.16
N VAL A 113 20.57 -17.90 -10.98
CA VAL A 113 19.58 -18.55 -11.86
C VAL A 113 18.80 -17.52 -12.70
N TYR A 114 18.57 -16.33 -12.15
CA TYR A 114 17.79 -15.27 -12.76
C TYR A 114 18.63 -14.00 -12.93
N ARG A 115 18.41 -13.25 -14.02
CA ARG A 115 19.07 -11.95 -14.22
C ARG A 115 18.47 -10.88 -13.34
N GLN A 116 17.17 -10.97 -13.04
CA GLN A 116 16.40 -9.96 -12.33
C GLN A 116 15.40 -10.60 -11.38
N ILE A 117 15.24 -10.01 -10.19
CA ILE A 117 14.29 -10.49 -9.19
C ILE A 117 13.56 -9.28 -8.59
N LEU A 118 12.22 -9.33 -8.63
CA LEU A 118 11.37 -8.39 -7.89
C LEU A 118 10.82 -9.09 -6.64
N ILE A 119 11.30 -8.64 -5.49
CA ILE A 119 10.92 -9.12 -4.16
C ILE A 119 9.74 -8.29 -3.65
N LEU A 120 8.65 -8.96 -3.29
CA LEU A 120 7.39 -8.34 -2.89
C LEU A 120 6.90 -8.86 -1.53
N ASP A 121 6.40 -7.95 -0.70
CA ASP A 121 5.52 -8.33 0.41
C ASP A 121 4.20 -8.91 -0.13
N THR A 122 3.53 -9.73 0.67
CA THR A 122 2.25 -10.35 0.29
C THR A 122 1.05 -9.42 0.50
N ASP A 123 1.22 -8.28 1.18
CA ASP A 123 0.16 -7.36 1.57
C ASP A 123 0.05 -6.12 0.65
N ILE A 124 0.30 -6.40 -0.63
CA ILE A 124 0.25 -5.44 -1.73
C ILE A 124 -0.97 -5.68 -2.63
N LEU A 125 -1.20 -4.73 -3.52
CA LEU A 125 -2.05 -4.87 -4.70
C LEU A 125 -1.19 -4.55 -5.92
N VAL A 126 -1.02 -5.52 -6.83
CA VAL A 126 -0.49 -5.25 -8.16
C VAL A 126 -1.61 -4.59 -8.96
N ASN A 127 -1.41 -3.33 -9.31
CA ASN A 127 -2.45 -2.45 -9.85
C ASN A 127 -2.25 -2.14 -11.33
N ASN A 128 -1.00 -2.17 -11.81
CA ASN A 128 -0.64 -2.04 -13.23
C ASN A 128 0.47 -3.06 -13.59
N ASP A 129 0.86 -3.06 -14.87
CA ASP A 129 1.83 -3.99 -15.45
C ASP A 129 3.20 -3.91 -14.78
N ILE A 130 3.67 -5.04 -14.22
CA ILE A 130 4.96 -5.15 -13.55
C ILE A 130 6.14 -5.33 -14.52
N SER A 131 5.89 -5.55 -15.81
CA SER A 131 6.93 -5.68 -16.83
C SER A 131 7.85 -4.46 -16.89
N GLN A 132 7.35 -3.29 -16.46
CA GLN A 132 8.12 -2.05 -16.31
C GLN A 132 9.31 -2.20 -15.35
N PHE A 133 9.26 -3.10 -14.36
CA PHE A 133 10.44 -3.38 -13.51
C PHE A 133 11.61 -3.99 -14.31
N LYS A 134 11.34 -4.65 -15.46
CA LYS A 134 12.40 -5.21 -16.31
C LYS A 134 13.28 -4.14 -16.96
N GLU A 135 12.77 -2.92 -17.07
CA GLU A 135 13.50 -1.76 -17.60
C GLU A 135 14.58 -1.25 -16.62
N LEU A 136 14.56 -1.71 -15.38
CA LEU A 136 15.54 -1.34 -14.35
C LEU A 136 16.86 -2.13 -14.45
N TYR A 137 16.97 -3.07 -15.40
CA TYR A 137 18.16 -3.92 -15.53
C TYR A 137 19.45 -3.11 -15.62
N GLY A 138 20.44 -3.53 -14.84
CA GLY A 138 21.76 -2.90 -14.76
C GLY A 138 21.85 -1.86 -13.64
N CYS A 139 20.77 -1.61 -12.89
CA CYS A 139 20.81 -0.74 -11.72
C CYS A 139 21.34 -1.45 -10.47
N GLY A 140 21.43 -2.79 -10.46
CA GLY A 140 21.88 -3.62 -9.36
C GLY A 140 20.84 -3.77 -8.26
N PHE A 141 20.37 -2.64 -7.73
CA PHE A 141 19.39 -2.58 -6.64
C PHE A 141 18.47 -1.38 -6.81
N ALA A 142 17.17 -1.57 -6.63
CA ALA A 142 16.21 -0.48 -6.52
C ALA A 142 15.19 -0.73 -5.41
N ALA A 143 14.99 0.27 -4.55
CA ALA A 143 13.96 0.27 -3.54
C ALA A 143 13.57 1.71 -3.22
N ARG A 144 12.42 1.89 -2.58
CA ARG A 144 11.95 3.24 -2.24
C ARG A 144 12.60 3.76 -0.96
N LYS A 145 13.15 4.98 -0.99
CA LYS A 145 13.59 5.65 0.24
C LYS A 145 12.40 5.95 1.15
N THR A 146 12.55 5.63 2.43
CA THR A 146 11.60 6.07 3.45
C THR A 146 11.98 7.48 3.93
N THR A 147 11.09 8.11 4.70
CA THR A 147 11.39 9.37 5.41
C THR A 147 12.18 9.15 6.70
N ILE A 148 12.53 7.91 7.02
CA ILE A 148 13.19 7.51 8.26
C ILE A 148 14.68 7.33 7.96
N THR A 149 15.54 7.85 8.82
CA THR A 149 16.99 7.63 8.73
C THR A 149 17.40 6.43 9.55
N LEU A 150 18.50 5.79 9.15
CA LEU A 150 19.14 4.71 9.90
C LEU A 150 19.54 5.23 11.30
N ASP A 151 19.33 4.39 12.31
CA ASP A 151 19.64 4.75 13.71
C ASP A 151 21.14 5.00 13.89
N ASN A 152 21.50 6.07 14.61
CA ASN A 152 22.88 6.49 14.86
C ASN A 152 23.76 5.37 15.45
N ARG A 153 23.19 4.37 16.12
CA ARG A 153 23.95 3.22 16.63
C ARG A 153 24.46 2.30 15.55
N PHE A 154 23.64 2.03 14.52
CA PHE A 154 24.13 1.32 13.35
C PHE A 154 25.23 2.15 12.68
N MET A 155 24.98 3.46 12.50
CA MET A 155 25.95 4.39 11.91
C MET A 155 27.30 4.37 12.64
N SER A 156 27.30 4.36 13.97
CA SER A 156 28.52 4.36 14.78
C SER A 156 29.36 3.08 14.70
N GLN A 157 28.81 2.00 14.13
CA GLN A 157 29.47 0.71 13.99
C GLN A 157 29.77 0.32 12.54
N LEU A 158 29.53 1.24 11.58
CA LEU A 158 29.89 1.00 10.20
C LEU A 158 31.42 1.02 10.07
N ARG A 159 31.96 0.04 9.34
CA ARG A 159 33.41 -0.21 9.21
C ARG A 159 34.18 0.85 8.40
N HIS A 160 33.48 1.82 7.81
CA HIS A 160 34.07 2.81 6.92
C HIS A 160 33.88 4.23 7.47
N ASP A 161 34.98 5.00 7.48
CA ASP A 161 34.99 6.45 7.66
C ASP A 161 34.36 7.12 6.45
N ILE A 162 33.03 7.15 6.41
CA ILE A 162 32.32 7.75 5.29
C ILE A 162 31.97 9.18 5.63
N LEU A 163 32.52 10.07 4.80
CA LEU A 163 32.61 11.51 5.01
C LEU A 163 31.26 12.26 5.06
N ASP A 164 30.13 11.58 4.86
CA ASP A 164 28.81 12.23 4.89
C ASP A 164 27.73 11.40 5.60
N PHE A 165 27.95 11.17 6.91
CA PHE A 165 27.02 10.48 7.82
C PHE A 165 25.59 11.07 7.88
N LYS A 166 25.34 12.23 7.27
CA LYS A 166 24.23 13.06 7.75
C LYS A 166 22.84 12.56 7.41
N LYS A 167 22.60 11.69 6.41
CA LYS A 167 21.24 11.15 6.13
C LYS A 167 21.26 9.81 5.36
N LEU A 168 21.68 8.70 5.97
CA LEU A 168 21.33 7.38 5.40
C LEU A 168 19.85 7.11 5.67
N TYR A 169 19.06 7.08 4.60
CA TYR A 169 17.64 6.73 4.68
C TYR A 169 17.49 5.21 4.77
N VAL A 170 16.54 4.75 5.57
CA VAL A 170 16.09 3.37 5.51
C VAL A 170 15.29 3.19 4.22
N LEU A 171 15.50 2.07 3.54
CA LEU A 171 14.79 1.69 2.33
C LEU A 171 13.61 0.81 2.70
N ASN A 172 12.47 1.02 2.04
CA ASN A 172 11.35 0.12 2.21
C ASN A 172 11.61 -1.15 1.40
N THR A 173 11.70 -2.29 2.07
CA THR A 173 11.99 -3.56 1.38
C THR A 173 10.72 -4.28 0.94
N GLY A 174 9.53 -3.76 1.22
CA GLY A 174 8.28 -4.39 0.80
C GLY A 174 8.08 -4.44 -0.71
N VAL A 175 8.75 -3.56 -1.44
CA VAL A 175 8.96 -3.65 -2.88
C VAL A 175 10.44 -3.40 -3.15
N LEU A 176 11.15 -4.45 -3.55
CA LEU A 176 12.59 -4.44 -3.73
C LEU A 176 12.95 -5.12 -5.05
N TYR A 177 13.66 -4.41 -5.92
CA TYR A 177 14.22 -4.95 -7.15
C TYR A 177 15.72 -5.19 -6.98
N ILE A 178 16.21 -6.33 -7.46
CA ILE A 178 17.63 -6.65 -7.55
C ILE A 178 17.92 -7.30 -8.90
N ASP A 179 19.12 -7.10 -9.43
CA ASP A 179 19.59 -7.77 -10.63
C ASP A 179 20.99 -8.34 -10.44
N ASP A 180 21.45 -9.14 -11.40
CA ASP A 180 22.69 -9.90 -11.30
C ASP A 180 23.97 -9.07 -11.36
N THR A 181 23.86 -7.75 -11.59
CA THR A 181 24.98 -6.81 -11.51
C THR A 181 25.31 -6.38 -10.08
N ILE A 182 24.43 -6.65 -9.10
CA ILE A 182 24.71 -6.32 -7.70
C ILE A 182 25.82 -7.23 -7.12
N PRO A 183 26.83 -6.68 -6.41
CA PRO A 183 27.92 -7.48 -5.86
C PRO A 183 27.59 -8.21 -4.54
N ILE A 184 26.36 -8.04 -4.03
CA ILE A 184 25.93 -8.58 -2.72
C ILE A 184 25.21 -9.92 -2.93
N ARG A 185 25.49 -10.91 -2.08
CA ARG A 185 24.78 -12.20 -2.01
C ARG A 185 24.27 -12.46 -0.59
N SER A 186 23.52 -13.55 -0.39
CA SER A 186 22.87 -13.82 0.90
C SER A 186 23.87 -13.94 2.04
N GLN A 187 25.06 -14.51 1.79
CA GLN A 187 26.09 -14.71 2.80
C GLN A 187 26.57 -13.38 3.40
N GLN A 188 26.76 -12.35 2.57
CA GLN A 188 27.11 -11.01 3.03
C GLN A 188 26.01 -10.40 3.91
N LEU A 189 24.74 -10.56 3.50
CA LEU A 189 23.59 -10.07 4.27
C LEU A 189 23.48 -10.79 5.63
N LEU A 190 23.71 -12.11 5.65
CA LEU A 190 23.72 -12.91 6.87
C LEU A 190 24.86 -12.52 7.82
N ALA A 191 26.07 -12.31 7.29
CA ALA A 191 27.21 -11.86 8.08
C ALA A 191 26.93 -10.49 8.73
N ASN A 192 26.36 -9.55 7.97
CA ASN A 192 25.98 -8.24 8.48
C ASN A 192 24.83 -8.36 9.49
N HIS A 193 23.87 -9.25 9.26
CA HIS A 193 22.83 -9.52 10.24
C HIS A 193 23.43 -9.99 11.58
N GLN A 194 24.37 -10.95 11.56
CA GLN A 194 25.01 -11.46 12.77
C GLN A 194 25.74 -10.34 13.53
N LEU A 195 26.45 -9.46 12.81
CA LEU A 195 27.19 -8.35 13.40
C LEU A 195 26.26 -7.32 14.06
N TYR A 196 25.16 -6.97 13.40
CA TYR A 196 24.33 -5.82 13.77
C TYR A 196 23.03 -6.18 14.52
N SER A 197 22.60 -7.44 14.53
CA SER A 197 21.35 -7.88 15.18
C SER A 197 21.31 -7.69 16.70
N SER A 198 22.48 -7.65 17.34
CA SER A 198 22.62 -7.40 18.78
C SER A 198 22.36 -5.94 19.18
N LEU A 199 22.33 -5.02 18.20
CA LEU A 199 22.04 -3.61 18.42
C LEU A 199 20.56 -3.42 18.74
N LYS A 200 20.22 -3.62 20.02
CA LYS A 200 18.88 -3.36 20.55
C LYS A 200 18.52 -1.90 20.28
N THR A 201 17.61 -1.66 19.36
CA THR A 201 17.10 -0.32 19.14
C THR A 201 16.29 0.09 20.39
N LYS A 202 16.68 1.17 21.08
CA LYS A 202 16.19 1.59 22.40
C LYS A 202 14.76 2.13 22.33
N GLU A 203 14.25 2.30 21.13
CA GLU A 203 12.87 2.61 20.86
C GLU A 203 12.45 1.69 19.71
N LYS A 204 11.14 1.49 19.56
CA LYS A 204 10.55 0.88 18.37
C LYS A 204 11.12 1.60 17.15
N THR A 205 12.20 1.10 16.56
CA THR A 205 12.59 1.55 15.23
C THR A 205 11.38 1.28 14.37
N LYS A 206 10.88 2.33 13.73
CA LYS A 206 9.69 2.24 12.88
C LYS A 206 9.95 1.35 11.65
N ALA A 207 11.22 1.16 11.31
CA ALA A 207 11.69 0.26 10.26
C ALA A 207 12.11 -1.11 10.83
N GLY A 208 11.89 -2.15 10.04
CA GLY A 208 12.27 -3.52 10.41
C GLY A 208 13.80 -3.73 10.42
N MET A 209 14.25 -4.77 11.13
CA MET A 209 15.67 -5.14 11.16
C MET A 209 16.15 -5.53 9.74
N GLU A 210 15.28 -6.17 8.96
CA GLU A 210 15.52 -6.54 7.57
C GLU A 210 15.88 -5.34 6.69
N GLU A 211 15.11 -4.25 6.80
CA GLU A 211 15.33 -3.00 6.07
C GLU A 211 16.68 -2.39 6.47
N ASN A 212 16.96 -2.34 7.78
CA ASN A 212 18.22 -1.80 8.29
C ASN A 212 19.44 -2.60 7.81
N ILE A 213 19.41 -3.94 7.89
CA ILE A 213 20.52 -4.79 7.46
C ILE A 213 20.78 -4.67 5.96
N ILE A 214 19.73 -4.61 5.14
CA ILE A 214 19.88 -4.40 3.69
C ILE A 214 20.54 -3.05 3.42
N CYS A 215 20.07 -1.97 4.07
CA CYS A 215 20.66 -0.65 3.92
C CYS A 215 22.14 -0.60 4.34
N ILE A 216 22.45 -1.21 5.50
CA ILE A 216 23.83 -1.30 6.00
C ILE A 216 24.70 -2.08 5.01
N SER A 217 24.19 -3.16 4.43
CA SER A 217 24.96 -3.98 3.51
C SER A 217 25.25 -3.24 2.21
N LEU A 218 24.27 -2.55 1.63
CA LEU A 218 24.52 -1.69 0.46
C LEU A 218 25.67 -0.72 0.72
N TYR A 219 25.69 -0.14 1.92
CA TYR A 219 26.71 0.82 2.30
C TYR A 219 28.08 0.19 2.55
N GLU A 220 28.16 -0.90 3.31
CA GLU A 220 29.43 -1.60 3.57
C GLU A 220 30.09 -2.10 2.29
N TYR A 221 29.29 -2.50 1.30
CA TYR A 221 29.79 -2.97 0.00
C TYR A 221 29.84 -1.85 -1.05
N SER A 222 29.77 -0.57 -0.65
CA SER A 222 29.84 0.60 -1.55
C SER A 222 28.93 0.48 -2.78
N THR A 223 27.75 -0.12 -2.58
CA THR A 223 26.77 -0.42 -3.62
C THR A 223 25.77 0.72 -3.71
N HIS A 224 25.69 1.34 -4.88
CA HIS A 224 24.65 2.33 -5.17
C HIS A 224 23.27 1.67 -5.26
N PHE A 225 22.24 2.44 -4.97
CA PHE A 225 20.87 2.01 -5.14
C PHE A 225 20.06 3.05 -5.92
N THR A 226 19.07 2.57 -6.65
CA THR A 226 18.08 3.40 -7.34
C THR A 226 16.87 3.62 -6.44
N ASP A 227 16.48 4.87 -6.26
CA ASP A 227 15.29 5.23 -5.49
C ASP A 227 14.03 5.06 -6.35
N LEU A 228 13.17 4.10 -5.99
CA LEU A 228 11.93 3.86 -6.72
C LEU A 228 10.95 5.03 -6.52
N SER A 229 10.40 5.53 -7.63
CA SER A 229 9.36 6.56 -7.59
C SER A 229 8.01 5.98 -7.09
N TYR A 230 7.07 6.88 -6.80
CA TYR A 230 5.70 6.51 -6.41
C TYR A 230 4.92 5.74 -7.49
N LEU A 231 5.41 5.73 -8.74
CA LEU A 231 4.88 4.91 -9.82
C LEU A 231 5.13 3.43 -9.53
N TYR A 232 6.36 3.06 -9.15
CA TYR A 232 6.71 1.66 -8.90
C TYR A 232 6.16 1.16 -7.56
N HIS A 233 6.28 1.99 -6.53
CA HIS A 233 5.91 1.62 -5.16
C HIS A 233 5.19 2.78 -4.46
N SER A 234 3.88 2.66 -4.34
CA SER A 234 3.01 3.68 -3.75
C SER A 234 2.35 3.19 -2.46
N TYR A 235 1.87 4.14 -1.67
CA TYR A 235 1.04 3.83 -0.50
C TYR A 235 -0.39 4.30 -0.76
N PRO A 236 -1.42 3.71 -0.13
CA PRO A 236 -2.80 4.19 -0.24
C PRO A 236 -2.99 5.71 -0.04
N THR A 237 -2.14 6.32 0.79
CA THR A 237 -2.24 7.73 1.18
C THR A 237 -1.51 8.70 0.25
N THR A 238 -0.79 8.21 -0.76
CA THR A 238 0.04 9.04 -1.64
C THR A 238 -0.78 9.58 -2.81
N ALA A 239 -0.40 10.76 -3.31
CA ALA A 239 -1.01 11.32 -4.52
C ALA A 239 -0.81 10.34 -5.69
N ASP A 240 -1.81 10.24 -6.57
CA ASP A 240 -1.80 9.43 -7.79
C ASP A 240 -1.45 7.95 -7.61
N CYS A 241 -1.66 7.40 -6.40
CA CYS A 241 -1.30 6.02 -6.08
C CYS A 241 -2.03 4.98 -6.95
N ASP A 242 -3.06 5.38 -7.70
CA ASP A 242 -3.83 4.53 -8.60
C ASP A 242 -3.27 4.43 -10.01
N SER A 243 -2.32 5.30 -10.36
CA SER A 243 -1.43 5.10 -11.50
C SER A 243 -0.26 4.17 -11.17
N ALA A 244 -0.02 3.89 -9.88
CA ALA A 244 1.11 3.07 -9.47
C ALA A 244 0.97 1.61 -9.89
N ILE A 245 2.11 0.97 -10.14
CA ILE A 245 2.26 -0.46 -10.42
C ILE A 245 1.95 -1.26 -9.17
N ILE A 246 2.56 -0.90 -8.03
CA ILE A 246 2.33 -1.57 -6.75
C ILE A 246 1.80 -0.60 -5.71
N ILE A 247 0.69 -1.00 -5.08
CA ILE A 247 0.11 -0.31 -3.94
C ILE A 247 0.36 -1.16 -2.69
N HIS A 248 1.25 -0.68 -1.82
CA HIS A 248 1.65 -1.39 -0.60
C HIS A 248 0.96 -0.77 0.62
N THR A 249 0.26 -1.57 1.43
CA THR A 249 -0.39 -1.09 2.65
C THR A 249 0.58 -1.01 3.82
N LYS A 250 0.62 0.13 4.51
CA LYS A 250 1.58 0.38 5.60
C LYS A 250 0.93 0.20 6.98
N GLU A 251 1.73 -0.21 7.96
CA GLU A 251 1.34 -0.33 9.38
C GLU A 251 0.22 -1.36 9.60
N LEU A 252 -0.75 -1.06 10.47
CA LEU A 252 -1.80 -1.98 10.90
C LEU A 252 -2.98 -2.02 9.91
N ALA A 253 -3.16 -0.99 9.10
CA ALA A 253 -4.25 -0.90 8.14
C ALA A 253 -3.87 -1.64 6.85
N LYS A 254 -4.58 -2.73 6.59
CA LYS A 254 -4.45 -3.63 5.44
C LYS A 254 -5.77 -3.67 4.67
N PHE A 255 -5.73 -4.15 3.42
CA PHE A 255 -6.93 -4.24 2.58
C PHE A 255 -8.06 -5.10 3.18
N TRP A 256 -7.71 -6.08 4.02
CA TRP A 256 -8.63 -7.02 4.65
C TRP A 256 -9.07 -6.66 6.07
N ASN A 257 -8.55 -5.58 6.64
CA ASN A 257 -8.97 -5.14 7.98
C ASN A 257 -9.37 -3.66 8.04
N SER A 258 -9.15 -2.88 6.98
CA SER A 258 -9.56 -1.47 6.90
C SER A 258 -10.71 -1.30 5.93
N ALA A 259 -11.87 -0.86 6.44
CA ALA A 259 -13.02 -0.52 5.60
C ALA A 259 -12.66 0.54 4.53
N ILE A 260 -11.88 1.55 4.91
CA ILE A 260 -11.46 2.63 3.98
C ILE A 260 -10.62 2.06 2.85
N LEU A 261 -9.61 1.24 3.15
CA LEU A 261 -8.77 0.63 2.11
C LEU A 261 -9.58 -0.31 1.23
N ASN A 262 -10.51 -1.08 1.82
CA ASN A 262 -11.40 -1.94 1.07
C ASN A 262 -12.27 -1.16 0.08
N PHE A 263 -12.80 0.00 0.49
CA PHE A 263 -13.57 0.89 -0.39
C PHE A 263 -12.70 1.61 -1.43
N ALA A 264 -11.49 2.03 -1.06
CA ALA A 264 -10.59 2.76 -1.96
C ALA A 264 -9.97 1.86 -3.03
N PHE A 265 -9.83 0.57 -2.76
CA PHE A 265 -9.21 -0.44 -3.63
C PHE A 265 -10.12 -1.66 -3.81
N PRO A 266 -11.28 -1.50 -4.46
CA PRO A 266 -12.27 -2.58 -4.60
C PRO A 266 -11.75 -3.76 -5.43
N LYS A 267 -10.74 -3.56 -6.29
CA LYS A 267 -10.04 -4.64 -7.01
C LYS A 267 -9.51 -5.71 -6.05
N TRP A 268 -8.93 -5.30 -4.92
CA TRP A 268 -8.41 -6.25 -3.93
C TRP A 268 -9.52 -7.19 -3.42
N ASN A 269 -10.72 -6.66 -3.17
CA ASN A 269 -11.87 -7.45 -2.73
C ASN A 269 -12.38 -8.41 -3.83
N ILE A 270 -12.25 -8.07 -5.11
CA ILE A 270 -12.58 -8.98 -6.22
C ILE A 270 -11.69 -10.21 -6.15
N TYR A 271 -10.37 -10.03 -6.06
CA TYR A 271 -9.43 -11.16 -5.97
C TYR A 271 -9.58 -11.95 -4.67
N PHE A 272 -9.86 -11.27 -3.56
CA PHE A 272 -10.17 -11.95 -2.30
C PHE A 272 -11.38 -12.88 -2.44
N ASN A 273 -12.46 -12.42 -3.09
CA ASN A 273 -13.65 -13.25 -3.29
C ASN A 273 -13.39 -14.40 -4.28
N GLN A 274 -12.53 -14.21 -5.29
CA GLN A 274 -12.08 -15.30 -6.16
C GLN A 274 -11.36 -16.38 -5.35
N TRP A 275 -10.38 -16.00 -4.54
CA TRP A 275 -9.69 -16.93 -3.62
C TRP A 275 -10.66 -17.64 -2.68
N LYS A 276 -11.56 -16.90 -2.03
CA LYS A 276 -12.59 -17.45 -1.14
C LYS A 276 -13.45 -18.50 -1.83
N ASN A 277 -13.84 -18.26 -3.09
CA ASN A 277 -14.62 -19.21 -3.88
C ASN A 277 -13.83 -20.47 -4.20
N ILE A 278 -12.53 -20.36 -4.51
CA ILE A 278 -11.64 -21.52 -4.73
C ILE A 278 -11.56 -22.36 -3.45
N ILE A 279 -11.28 -21.74 -2.31
CA ILE A 279 -11.20 -22.44 -1.02
C ILE A 279 -12.54 -23.08 -0.64
N SER A 280 -13.66 -22.38 -0.87
CA SER A 280 -14.99 -22.95 -0.57
C SER A 280 -15.27 -24.20 -1.40
N LYS A 281 -14.85 -24.23 -2.68
CA LYS A 281 -14.98 -25.43 -3.52
C LYS A 281 -14.12 -26.57 -3.03
N GLU A 282 -12.88 -26.32 -2.62
CA GLU A 282 -11.99 -27.36 -2.09
C GLU A 282 -12.45 -27.88 -0.71
N ALA A 283 -13.01 -27.01 0.13
CA ALA A 283 -13.63 -27.41 1.40
C ALA A 283 -14.86 -28.31 1.17
N ASN A 284 -15.71 -27.99 0.18
CA ASN A 284 -16.85 -28.83 -0.17
C ASN A 284 -16.44 -30.21 -0.73
N LYS A 285 -15.23 -30.34 -1.28
CA LYS A 285 -14.64 -31.62 -1.70
C LYS A 285 -13.98 -32.38 -0.53
N GLY A 286 -13.99 -31.84 0.68
CA GLY A 286 -13.34 -32.42 1.86
C GLY A 286 -11.81 -32.33 1.86
N LYS A 287 -11.21 -31.54 0.96
CA LYS A 287 -9.75 -31.37 0.87
C LYS A 287 -9.22 -30.27 1.81
N LEU A 288 -10.09 -29.38 2.26
CA LEU A 288 -9.81 -28.32 3.23
C LEU A 288 -10.94 -28.25 4.26
N SER A 289 -10.69 -27.63 5.41
CA SER A 289 -11.68 -27.39 6.44
C SER A 289 -12.54 -26.16 6.12
N ILE A 290 -13.78 -26.11 6.63
CA ILE A 290 -14.60 -24.88 6.59
C ILE A 290 -13.89 -23.73 7.33
N SER A 291 -13.08 -24.03 8.34
CA SER A 291 -12.28 -23.03 9.08
C SER A 291 -11.19 -22.39 8.22
N ASP A 292 -10.79 -23.02 7.11
CA ASP A 292 -9.81 -22.49 6.17
C ASP A 292 -10.38 -21.39 5.27
N ILE A 293 -11.71 -21.24 5.21
CA ILE A 293 -12.35 -20.17 4.43
C ILE A 293 -12.02 -18.83 5.10
N PRO A 294 -11.24 -17.95 4.44
CA PRO A 294 -10.79 -16.72 5.06
C PRO A 294 -11.99 -15.81 5.34
N LYS A 295 -11.96 -15.17 6.52
CA LYS A 295 -12.95 -14.18 6.94
C LYS A 295 -12.30 -12.81 6.92
N ILE A 296 -12.91 -11.86 6.21
CA ILE A 296 -12.54 -10.45 6.36
C ILE A 296 -13.05 -10.00 7.73
N ASN A 297 -12.16 -9.50 8.56
CA ASN A 297 -12.52 -8.81 9.79
C ASN A 297 -12.27 -7.31 9.57
N LEU A 298 -13.25 -6.64 8.95
CA LEU A 298 -13.18 -5.19 8.80
C LEU A 298 -13.34 -4.59 10.19
N SER A 299 -12.27 -3.99 10.72
CA SER A 299 -12.41 -3.26 11.96
C SER A 299 -13.30 -2.05 11.71
N ASN A 300 -14.29 -1.86 12.58
CA ASN A 300 -15.00 -0.59 12.72
C ASN A 300 -14.13 0.42 13.49
N GLU A 301 -12.81 0.25 13.58
CA GLU A 301 -11.94 1.25 14.19
C GLU A 301 -12.09 2.53 13.38
N TYR A 302 -12.97 3.38 13.90
CA TYR A 302 -13.23 4.70 13.41
C TYR A 302 -11.88 5.38 13.34
N PHE A 303 -11.44 5.66 12.12
CA PHE A 303 -10.38 6.63 11.89
C PHE A 303 -10.66 7.79 12.83
N ASN A 304 -9.69 8.13 13.67
CA ASN A 304 -9.83 9.24 14.60
C ASN A 304 -9.88 10.52 13.74
N PHE A 305 -11.12 10.86 13.34
CA PHE A 305 -11.49 11.71 12.21
C PHE A 305 -10.98 13.17 12.29
N PRO A 306 -10.45 13.66 13.42
CA PRO A 306 -9.65 14.89 13.44
C PRO A 306 -8.18 14.68 13.01
N LEU A 307 -7.50 13.65 13.53
CA LEU A 307 -6.04 13.49 13.44
C LEU A 307 -5.56 12.99 12.07
N GLU A 308 -6.35 12.16 11.39
CA GLU A 308 -5.97 11.53 10.12
C GLU A 308 -6.81 12.01 8.93
N SER A 309 -7.53 13.12 9.12
CA SER A 309 -8.39 13.73 8.11
C SER A 309 -7.66 14.06 6.81
N TRP A 310 -6.36 14.35 6.84
CA TRP A 310 -5.55 14.59 5.65
C TRP A 310 -5.32 13.32 4.81
N LYS A 311 -5.17 12.14 5.42
CA LYS A 311 -5.05 10.84 4.71
C LYS A 311 -6.36 10.49 4.01
N ILE A 312 -7.47 10.79 4.69
CA ILE A 312 -8.83 10.71 4.16
C ILE A 312 -8.95 11.69 2.99
N ILE A 313 -8.63 12.97 3.18
CA ILE A 313 -8.74 13.98 2.12
C ILE A 313 -7.88 13.63 0.90
N SER A 314 -6.66 13.08 1.03
CA SER A 314 -5.85 12.66 -0.13
C SER A 314 -6.36 11.41 -0.85
N ILE A 315 -7.05 10.51 -0.12
CA ILE A 315 -7.75 9.36 -0.71
C ILE A 315 -9.05 9.81 -1.40
N PHE A 316 -9.74 10.80 -0.82
CA PHE A 316 -11.06 11.25 -1.25
C PHE A 316 -11.03 12.41 -2.25
N SER A 317 -9.97 13.21 -2.36
CA SER A 317 -9.80 14.33 -3.31
C SER A 317 -9.72 13.91 -4.79
N ARG A 318 -10.01 12.65 -5.11
CA ARG A 318 -9.96 12.08 -6.46
C ARG A 318 -11.33 12.33 -7.11
N GLU A 319 -11.41 13.32 -8.00
CA GLU A 319 -12.67 13.90 -8.52
C GLU A 319 -13.72 12.88 -9.03
N GLN A 320 -13.29 11.79 -9.67
CA GLN A 320 -14.23 10.75 -10.13
C GLN A 320 -14.64 9.76 -9.02
N ARG A 321 -13.79 9.57 -8.00
CA ARG A 321 -14.13 8.71 -6.85
C ARG A 321 -15.10 9.40 -5.91
N TRP A 322 -15.11 10.73 -5.81
CA TRP A 322 -16.13 11.47 -5.06
C TRP A 322 -17.55 11.11 -5.49
N GLN A 323 -17.82 11.00 -6.79
CA GLN A 323 -19.15 10.67 -7.29
C GLN A 323 -19.56 9.24 -6.94
N LYS A 324 -18.65 8.27 -7.11
CA LYS A 324 -18.90 6.86 -6.81
C LYS A 324 -18.92 6.58 -5.31
N PHE A 325 -18.08 7.27 -4.54
CA PHE A 325 -18.03 7.23 -3.08
C PHE A 325 -19.30 7.85 -2.48
N TRP A 326 -19.72 9.06 -2.85
CA TRP A 326 -20.98 9.61 -2.36
C TRP A 326 -22.19 8.80 -2.78
N LYS A 327 -22.19 8.21 -3.99
CA LYS A 327 -23.23 7.27 -4.41
C LYS A 327 -23.27 6.03 -3.50
N ASN A 328 -22.11 5.45 -3.19
CA ASN A 328 -21.98 4.27 -2.33
C ASN A 328 -22.20 4.60 -0.83
N VAL A 329 -21.80 5.78 -0.37
CA VAL A 329 -22.01 6.29 0.99
C VAL A 329 -23.48 6.63 1.20
N ASN A 330 -24.18 7.21 0.22
CA ASN A 330 -25.65 7.37 0.29
C ASN A 330 -26.37 6.02 0.33
N LEU A 331 -25.85 5.01 -0.38
CA LEU A 331 -26.33 3.62 -0.31
C LEU A 331 -26.05 2.94 1.04
N TYR A 332 -24.95 3.30 1.72
CA TYR A 332 -24.53 2.68 2.98
C TYR A 332 -25.10 3.40 4.21
N CYS A 333 -25.18 4.73 4.18
CA CYS A 333 -25.79 5.56 5.22
C CYS A 333 -27.30 5.36 5.31
N SER A 334 -27.97 4.95 4.23
CA SER A 334 -29.39 4.56 4.26
C SER A 334 -29.63 3.20 4.92
N TYR A 335 -28.62 2.34 5.03
CA TYR A 335 -28.75 0.97 5.54
C TYR A 335 -28.34 0.79 7.01
N ILE A 336 -27.47 1.63 7.59
CA ILE A 336 -26.83 1.32 8.89
C ILE A 336 -26.94 2.42 9.96
N TYR A 337 -27.14 3.71 9.64
CA TYR A 337 -27.09 4.77 10.68
C TYR A 337 -28.21 5.81 10.58
N PRO A 338 -29.11 5.90 11.58
CA PRO A 338 -29.95 7.07 11.78
C PRO A 338 -29.10 8.25 12.27
N ILE A 339 -29.16 9.36 11.53
CA ILE A 339 -29.08 10.76 12.01
C ILE A 339 -27.73 11.29 12.56
N ASP A 340 -26.90 10.52 13.27
CA ASP A 340 -25.81 11.13 14.07
C ASP A 340 -24.51 11.46 13.33
N ILE A 341 -24.10 10.67 12.32
CA ILE A 341 -22.97 11.04 11.46
C ILE A 341 -23.36 12.20 10.52
N SER A 342 -24.62 12.25 10.09
CA SER A 342 -25.19 13.41 9.39
C SER A 342 -25.07 14.67 10.25
N ASN A 343 -25.35 14.60 11.55
CA ASN A 343 -25.20 15.73 12.48
C ASN A 343 -23.73 16.17 12.69
N ARG A 344 -22.77 15.25 12.66
CA ARG A 344 -21.34 15.59 12.79
C ARG A 344 -20.72 16.15 11.50
N LEU A 345 -21.21 15.72 10.34
CA LEU A 345 -20.85 16.34 9.05
C LEU A 345 -21.54 17.69 8.83
N LYS A 346 -22.72 17.94 9.44
CA LYS A 346 -23.44 19.22 9.43
C LYS A 346 -22.68 20.39 10.08
N GLN A 347 -21.65 20.13 10.90
CA GLN A 347 -20.91 21.19 11.61
C GLN A 347 -19.56 21.57 10.99
N ARG A 348 -19.21 21.10 9.78
CA ARG A 348 -17.92 21.44 9.16
C ARG A 348 -18.04 22.56 8.13
N SER A 349 -17.23 23.60 8.34
CA SER A 349 -16.85 24.61 7.35
C SER A 349 -15.91 23.99 6.32
N PHE A 350 -16.21 24.10 5.03
CA PHE A 350 -15.29 23.71 3.96
C PHE A 350 -14.50 24.93 3.51
N PHE A 351 -13.17 24.82 3.50
CA PHE A 351 -12.27 25.81 2.89
C PHE A 351 -11.94 25.32 1.47
N ILE A 352 -12.54 25.93 0.46
CA ILE A 352 -12.19 25.67 -0.94
C ILE A 352 -10.98 26.54 -1.24
N LYS A 353 -9.79 25.93 -1.26
CA LYS A 353 -8.50 26.63 -1.29
C LYS A 353 -8.17 27.26 -2.64
N GLU A 354 -8.89 26.92 -3.72
CA GLU A 354 -8.48 27.31 -5.08
C GLU A 354 -8.90 28.71 -5.54
N LEU A 355 -9.66 29.49 -4.76
CA LEU A 355 -10.20 30.76 -5.26
C LEU A 355 -9.82 32.03 -4.50
N ASN A 356 -9.04 31.99 -3.41
CA ASN A 356 -8.70 33.18 -2.60
C ASN A 356 -9.89 34.09 -2.18
N LEU A 357 -11.14 33.62 -2.33
CA LEU A 357 -12.35 34.41 -2.07
C LEU A 357 -12.87 34.34 -0.62
N GLY A 358 -12.16 33.65 0.27
CA GLY A 358 -12.55 33.56 1.69
C GLY A 358 -13.93 32.96 1.93
N LEU A 359 -14.49 32.17 1.02
CA LEU A 359 -15.83 31.62 1.15
C LEU A 359 -15.89 30.48 2.17
N THR A 360 -16.75 30.63 3.17
CA THR A 360 -17.10 29.62 4.17
C THR A 360 -18.54 29.18 3.96
N VAL A 361 -18.75 27.92 3.58
CA VAL A 361 -20.10 27.35 3.47
C VAL A 361 -20.44 26.59 4.75
N THR A 362 -21.58 26.92 5.36
CA THR A 362 -22.10 26.29 6.56
C THR A 362 -23.46 25.65 6.26
N ILE A 363 -23.60 24.35 6.51
CA ILE A 363 -24.83 23.61 6.25
C ILE A 363 -25.62 23.48 7.56
N SER A 364 -26.66 24.30 7.74
CA SER A 364 -27.42 24.32 8.99
C SER A 364 -28.49 23.21 9.05
N SER A 365 -29.01 22.78 7.89
CA SER A 365 -29.94 21.64 7.79
C SER A 365 -29.93 21.02 6.38
N PRO A 366 -30.54 19.84 6.17
CA PRO A 366 -30.65 19.24 4.83
C PRO A 366 -31.32 20.13 3.77
N LYS A 367 -32.03 21.18 4.19
CA LYS A 367 -32.74 22.12 3.32
C LYS A 367 -32.24 23.57 3.47
N SER A 368 -31.15 23.83 4.19
CA SER A 368 -30.65 25.18 4.43
C SER A 368 -29.13 25.24 4.42
N PHE A 369 -28.62 26.21 3.64
CA PHE A 369 -27.20 26.48 3.46
C PHE A 369 -26.96 27.96 3.72
N THR A 370 -25.91 28.26 4.48
CA THR A 370 -25.45 29.62 4.74
C THR A 370 -24.07 29.80 4.12
N PHE A 371 -23.93 30.78 3.25
CA PHE A 371 -22.66 31.18 2.68
C PHE A 371 -22.17 32.41 3.44
N ILE A 372 -20.96 32.33 3.99
CA ILE A 372 -20.29 33.39 4.73
C ILE A 372 -19.04 33.75 3.95
N PHE A 373 -18.94 34.97 3.44
CA PHE A 373 -17.76 35.44 2.73
C PHE A 373 -16.85 36.15 3.74
N LYS A 374 -15.59 35.72 3.86
CA LYS A 374 -14.64 36.28 4.85
C LYS A 374 -13.85 37.49 4.33
N ASN A 375 -13.92 37.77 3.04
CA ASN A 375 -13.29 38.95 2.47
C ASN A 375 -14.38 39.96 2.10
N ASP A 376 -14.06 41.24 2.22
CA ASP A 376 -14.89 42.38 1.77
C ASP A 376 -15.08 42.28 0.25
N LEU A 377 -15.99 41.42 -0.19
CA LEU A 377 -16.62 41.59 -1.51
C LEU A 377 -17.32 42.93 -1.47
N ASP A 378 -17.15 43.74 -2.51
CA ASP A 378 -17.89 44.99 -2.55
C ASP A 378 -19.41 44.69 -2.61
N ASP A 379 -20.21 45.66 -2.14
CA ASP A 379 -21.67 45.56 -2.10
C ASP A 379 -22.28 45.23 -3.48
N TYR A 380 -21.54 45.48 -4.57
CA TYR A 380 -21.98 45.24 -5.94
C TYR A 380 -21.88 43.76 -6.31
N ASP A 381 -20.75 43.10 -6.05
CA ASP A 381 -20.53 41.69 -6.36
C ASP A 381 -21.38 40.78 -5.47
N LEU A 382 -21.57 41.14 -4.19
CA LEU A 382 -22.50 40.44 -3.29
C LEU A 382 -23.94 40.55 -3.78
N LYS A 383 -24.38 41.74 -4.22
CA LYS A 383 -25.71 41.93 -4.82
C LYS A 383 -25.87 41.15 -6.12
N ARG A 384 -24.84 41.07 -6.95
CA ARG A 384 -24.90 40.35 -8.24
C ARG A 384 -24.98 38.84 -8.03
N LEU A 385 -24.20 38.30 -7.11
CA LEU A 385 -24.30 36.90 -6.68
C LEU A 385 -25.67 36.60 -6.09
N PHE A 386 -26.15 37.46 -5.19
CA PHE A 386 -27.46 37.30 -4.58
C PHE A 386 -28.59 37.32 -5.61
N MET A 387 -28.59 38.28 -6.55
CA MET A 387 -29.59 38.36 -7.61
C MET A 387 -29.54 37.17 -8.58
N SER A 388 -28.35 36.63 -8.87
CA SER A 388 -28.22 35.42 -9.69
C SER A 388 -28.83 34.20 -9.01
N LEU A 389 -28.57 34.05 -7.70
CA LEU A 389 -29.07 32.91 -6.92
C LEU A 389 -30.54 33.05 -6.53
N GLN A 390 -31.06 34.26 -6.31
CA GLN A 390 -32.47 34.50 -5.95
C GLN A 390 -33.43 34.11 -7.09
N LYS A 391 -32.98 34.12 -8.35
CA LYS A 391 -33.76 33.59 -9.48
C LYS A 391 -34.07 32.10 -9.34
N SER A 392 -33.29 31.38 -8.56
CA SER A 392 -33.40 29.92 -8.41
C SER A 392 -33.77 29.49 -6.98
N PHE A 393 -33.68 30.37 -5.97
CA PHE A 393 -33.87 30.02 -4.57
C PHE A 393 -34.53 31.15 -3.75
N LYS A 394 -35.22 30.79 -2.66
CA LYS A 394 -35.70 31.78 -1.66
C LYS A 394 -34.62 31.98 -0.59
N GLY A 395 -34.18 33.23 -0.39
CA GLY A 395 -33.13 33.56 0.56
C GLY A 395 -33.18 35.01 1.05
N VAL A 396 -32.36 35.31 2.06
CA VAL A 396 -32.15 36.65 2.65
C VAL A 396 -30.65 36.93 2.62
N ALA A 397 -30.25 38.11 2.14
CA ALA A 397 -28.88 38.59 2.19
C ALA A 397 -28.76 39.81 3.09
N ASN A 398 -27.68 39.83 3.87
CA ASN A 398 -27.21 40.97 4.65
C ASN A 398 -25.75 41.27 4.22
N ALA A 399 -25.19 42.37 4.74
CA ALA A 399 -23.88 42.89 4.33
C ALA A 399 -22.76 41.83 4.24
N ASP A 400 -22.68 40.92 5.21
CA ASP A 400 -21.57 39.95 5.29
C ASP A 400 -21.99 38.49 5.05
N THR A 401 -23.28 38.24 4.85
CA THR A 401 -23.82 36.87 4.81
C THR A 401 -24.98 36.72 3.85
N VAL A 402 -24.96 35.60 3.11
CA VAL A 402 -26.07 35.22 2.24
C VAL A 402 -26.61 33.86 2.69
N GLN A 403 -27.87 33.86 3.13
CA GLN A 403 -28.54 32.65 3.59
C GLN A 403 -29.60 32.21 2.60
N PHE A 404 -29.50 30.96 2.15
CA PHE A 404 -30.49 30.35 1.26
C PHE A 404 -31.22 29.19 1.96
N THR A 405 -32.52 29.10 1.72
CA THR A 405 -33.34 27.94 2.08
C THR A 405 -33.79 27.26 0.81
N ILE A 406 -33.37 26.02 0.61
CA ILE A 406 -33.70 25.24 -0.58
C ILE A 406 -35.02 24.53 -0.35
N GLN A 407 -35.98 24.80 -1.23
CA GLN A 407 -37.15 23.93 -1.41
C GLN A 407 -36.83 22.98 -2.57
N ASP A 408 -36.55 21.72 -2.25
CA ASP A 408 -36.31 20.55 -3.14
C ASP A 408 -34.91 20.29 -3.74
N GLU A 409 -34.65 19.00 -3.94
CA GLU A 409 -33.35 18.28 -4.05
C GLU A 409 -32.48 18.57 -5.30
N LYS A 410 -32.06 19.80 -5.55
CA LYS A 410 -31.04 20.04 -6.62
C LYS A 410 -29.87 20.90 -6.19
N LEU A 411 -29.12 20.40 -5.19
CA LEU A 411 -27.79 20.88 -4.79
C LEU A 411 -26.81 21.03 -5.97
N GLU A 412 -26.92 20.16 -6.97
CA GLU A 412 -26.07 20.17 -8.16
C GLU A 412 -26.23 21.45 -8.99
N ASN A 413 -27.45 22.00 -9.07
CA ASN A 413 -27.70 23.26 -9.79
C ASN A 413 -27.12 24.46 -9.03
N ILE A 414 -27.07 24.41 -7.70
CA ILE A 414 -26.47 25.46 -6.86
C ILE A 414 -24.97 25.53 -7.10
N PHE A 415 -24.28 24.39 -7.03
CA PHE A 415 -22.84 24.36 -7.30
C PHE A 415 -22.53 24.78 -8.74
N ARG A 416 -23.38 24.40 -9.71
CA ARG A 416 -23.23 24.80 -11.10
C ARG A 416 -23.39 26.32 -11.29
N GLU A 417 -24.38 26.95 -10.67
CA GLU A 417 -24.58 28.41 -10.74
C GLU A 417 -23.53 29.18 -9.94
N ILE A 418 -23.06 28.67 -8.80
CA ILE A 418 -21.94 29.25 -8.04
C ILE A 418 -20.67 29.21 -8.89
N ASN A 419 -20.35 28.07 -9.51
CA ASN A 419 -19.19 27.96 -10.40
C ASN A 419 -19.31 28.87 -11.63
N ARG A 420 -20.52 28.98 -12.21
CA ARG A 420 -20.79 29.90 -13.32
C ARG A 420 -20.54 31.35 -12.91
N PHE A 421 -21.07 31.78 -11.77
CA PHE A 421 -20.84 33.12 -11.26
C PHE A 421 -19.36 33.40 -10.96
N ILE A 422 -18.67 32.46 -10.30
CA ILE A 422 -17.23 32.55 -10.02
C ILE A 422 -16.43 32.69 -11.31
N SER A 423 -16.79 31.98 -12.39
CA SER A 423 -16.12 32.13 -13.68
C SER A 423 -16.38 33.46 -14.40
N THR A 424 -17.31 34.28 -13.89
CA THR A 424 -17.63 35.61 -14.42
C THR A 424 -17.13 36.77 -13.56
N LEU A 425 -16.63 36.47 -12.36
CA LEU A 425 -15.75 37.34 -11.58
C LEU A 425 -14.33 37.23 -12.13
#